data_AF-A0A2G6L6J9-F1
#
_entry.id   AF-A0A2G6L6J9-F1
#
_cell.length_a   1.000
_cell.length_b   1.000
_cell.length_c   1.000
_cell.angle_alpha   90.00
_cell.angle_beta   90.00
_cell.angle_gamma   90.00
#
_symmetry.space_group_name_H-M   'P 1'
#
loop_
_entity.id
_entity.type
_entity.pdbx_description
1 polymer ?
#
loop_
_entity_poly.entity_id
_entity_poly.type
_entity_poly.pdbx_seq_one_letter_code
_entity_poly.pdbx_strand_id
1 'polypeptide(L)'
;MRGSDSANQKGNHVKLTENRSTSAKILKNLLVFFFLYGAVSYSLAIFEYTFFHLSGKALFGVARSYQELSREQMIEEFHLCGGPLFGANTLETEHAGDPIVVRCGRFWPFYRYSISLPANNMIPGAFIKNPEEPIEVTKAKRRLIDNTTVINGAFVCLALIVVALALFSAYQFIVKKQDEKGFKWAFHAFVSSLIMTATFVAVMFFVDPVFSLGW
;
A
#
# COMPACT_ATOMS: atom_id res chain seq x y z
N MET A 1 -66.21 -28.06 -14.53
CA MET A 1 -64.98 -28.41 -13.79
C MET A 1 -64.12 -27.16 -13.70
N ARG A 2 -64.07 -26.55 -12.50
CA ARG A 2 -63.30 -25.35 -12.13
C ARG A 2 -61.80 -25.73 -12.13
N GLY A 3 -60.86 -24.93 -12.64
CA GLY A 3 -60.49 -23.64 -12.05
C GLY A 3 -59.52 -23.82 -10.89
N SER A 4 -58.35 -24.44 -11.12
CA SER A 4 -57.34 -24.75 -10.08
C SER A 4 -55.91 -24.30 -10.43
N ASP A 5 -55.53 -24.25 -11.71
CA ASP A 5 -54.09 -24.15 -12.05
C ASP A 5 -53.55 -22.71 -12.19
N SER A 6 -54.42 -21.70 -12.17
CA SER A 6 -54.02 -20.29 -12.35
C SER A 6 -53.44 -19.63 -11.09
N ALA A 7 -53.74 -20.15 -9.89
CA ALA A 7 -53.28 -19.53 -8.63
C ALA A 7 -51.84 -19.92 -8.26
N ASN A 8 -51.40 -21.12 -8.64
CA ASN A 8 -50.11 -21.67 -8.24
C ASN A 8 -48.93 -21.11 -9.09
N GLN A 9 -49.18 -20.73 -10.35
CA GLN A 9 -48.17 -20.06 -11.19
C GLN A 9 -47.88 -18.61 -10.76
N LYS A 10 -48.89 -17.85 -10.31
CA LYS A 10 -48.70 -16.48 -9.80
C LYS A 10 -47.86 -16.45 -8.51
N GLY A 11 -48.05 -17.43 -7.61
CA GLY A 11 -47.28 -17.52 -6.36
C GLY A 11 -45.79 -17.81 -6.58
N ASN A 12 -45.45 -18.67 -7.54
CA ASN A 12 -44.05 -18.98 -7.87
C ASN A 12 -43.35 -17.85 -8.64
N HIS A 13 -44.06 -17.15 -9.53
CA HIS A 13 -43.49 -16.04 -10.28
C HIS A 13 -43.16 -14.83 -9.39
N VAL A 14 -44.00 -14.53 -8.39
CA VAL A 14 -43.80 -13.46 -7.40
C VAL A 14 -42.65 -13.79 -6.45
N LYS A 15 -42.55 -15.03 -5.96
CA LYS A 15 -41.40 -15.46 -5.12
C LYS A 15 -40.06 -15.42 -5.87
N LEU A 16 -40.04 -15.76 -7.16
CA LEU A 16 -38.83 -15.72 -7.99
C LEU A 16 -38.33 -14.29 -8.26
N THR A 17 -39.24 -13.34 -8.50
CA THR A 17 -38.87 -11.93 -8.68
C THR A 17 -38.46 -11.26 -7.35
N GLU A 18 -39.12 -11.61 -6.25
CA GLU A 18 -38.79 -11.10 -4.91
C GLU A 18 -37.46 -11.65 -4.37
N ASN A 19 -37.16 -12.94 -4.64
CA ASN A 19 -35.85 -13.52 -4.37
C ASN A 19 -34.73 -12.94 -5.25
N ARG A 20 -35.01 -12.62 -6.53
CA ARG A 20 -34.05 -11.92 -7.40
C ARG A 20 -33.75 -10.51 -6.90
N SER A 21 -34.77 -9.77 -6.44
CA SER A 21 -34.66 -8.44 -5.86
C SER A 21 -33.77 -8.43 -4.59
N THR A 22 -34.03 -9.35 -3.67
CA THR A 22 -33.28 -9.45 -2.41
C THR A 22 -31.84 -9.91 -2.64
N SER A 23 -31.64 -10.90 -3.51
CA SER A 23 -30.30 -11.41 -3.86
C SER A 23 -29.45 -10.33 -4.55
N ALA A 24 -30.04 -9.56 -5.48
CA ALA A 24 -29.35 -8.46 -6.14
C ALA A 24 -28.93 -7.36 -5.16
N LYS A 25 -29.77 -7.05 -4.17
CA LYS A 25 -29.45 -6.09 -3.11
C LYS A 25 -28.31 -6.57 -2.22
N ILE A 26 -28.33 -7.84 -1.82
CA ILE A 26 -27.24 -8.45 -1.03
C ILE A 26 -25.94 -8.41 -1.82
N LEU A 27 -25.96 -8.83 -3.09
CA LEU A 27 -24.79 -8.82 -3.96
C LEU A 27 -24.23 -7.39 -4.11
N LYS A 28 -25.08 -6.39 -4.34
CA LYS A 28 -24.67 -4.99 -4.43
C LYS A 28 -23.96 -4.52 -3.16
N ASN A 29 -24.53 -4.83 -2.00
CA ASN A 29 -23.93 -4.45 -0.71
C ASN A 29 -22.56 -5.11 -0.50
N LEU A 30 -22.44 -6.39 -0.85
CA LEU A 30 -21.16 -7.11 -0.80
C LEU A 30 -20.14 -6.48 -1.75
N LEU A 31 -20.52 -6.14 -2.98
CA LEU A 31 -19.64 -5.47 -3.93
C LEU A 31 -19.16 -4.11 -3.42
N VAL A 32 -20.05 -3.29 -2.84
CA VAL A 32 -19.63 -2.02 -2.21
C VAL A 32 -18.60 -2.27 -1.11
N PHE A 33 -18.85 -3.25 -0.24
CA PHE A 33 -17.92 -3.61 0.82
C PHE A 33 -16.56 -4.03 0.25
N PHE A 34 -16.52 -4.90 -0.76
CA PHE A 34 -15.27 -5.34 -1.39
C PHE A 34 -14.54 -4.19 -2.10
N PHE A 35 -15.27 -3.30 -2.79
CA PHE A 35 -14.67 -2.14 -3.44
C PHE A 35 -14.07 -1.17 -2.42
N LEU A 36 -14.77 -0.89 -1.33
CA LEU A 36 -14.24 -0.04 -0.26
C LEU A 36 -13.03 -0.68 0.42
N TYR A 37 -13.12 -1.98 0.75
CA TYR A 37 -12.01 -2.71 1.34
C TYR A 37 -10.78 -2.69 0.45
N GLY A 38 -10.93 -2.98 -0.85
CA GLY A 38 -9.84 -2.92 -1.82
C GLY A 38 -9.27 -1.51 -1.93
N ALA A 39 -10.13 -0.50 -2.11
CA ALA A 39 -9.73 0.89 -2.25
C ALA A 39 -8.89 1.36 -1.07
N VAL A 40 -9.34 1.10 0.16
CA VAL A 40 -8.64 1.47 1.38
C VAL A 40 -7.36 0.64 1.55
N SER A 41 -7.40 -0.67 1.34
CA SER A 41 -6.24 -1.55 1.55
C SER A 41 -5.08 -1.19 0.63
N TYR A 42 -5.32 -1.05 -0.69
CA TYR A 42 -4.28 -0.66 -1.63
C TYR A 42 -3.78 0.76 -1.35
N SER A 43 -4.68 1.72 -1.11
CA SER A 43 -4.28 3.11 -0.89
C SER A 43 -3.50 3.28 0.40
N LEU A 44 -3.92 2.65 1.49
CA LEU A 44 -3.17 2.70 2.74
C LEU A 44 -1.82 1.98 2.63
N ALA A 45 -1.73 0.88 1.87
CA ALA A 45 -0.45 0.24 1.65
C ALA A 45 0.53 1.14 0.87
N ILE A 46 0.07 1.83 -0.18
CA ILE A 46 0.87 2.84 -0.89
C ILE A 46 1.26 3.99 0.03
N PHE A 47 0.31 4.55 0.78
CA PHE A 47 0.54 5.64 1.71
C PHE A 47 1.61 5.27 2.73
N GLU A 48 1.45 4.11 3.36
CA GLU A 48 2.33 3.63 4.42
C GLU A 48 3.76 3.41 3.89
N TYR A 49 3.87 2.78 2.71
CA TYR A 49 5.15 2.56 2.04
C TYR A 49 5.84 3.89 1.71
N THR A 50 5.16 4.76 0.98
CA THR A 50 5.72 6.03 0.53
C THR A 50 6.04 6.95 1.71
N PHE A 51 5.22 6.95 2.76
CA PHE A 51 5.46 7.66 4.01
C PHE A 51 6.72 7.17 4.71
N PHE A 52 6.96 5.86 4.78
CA PHE A 52 8.20 5.34 5.35
C PHE A 52 9.41 5.79 4.57
N HIS A 53 9.36 5.73 3.24
CA HIS A 53 10.47 6.17 2.41
C HIS A 53 10.79 7.65 2.62
N LEU A 54 9.77 8.50 2.81
CA LEU A 54 9.92 9.94 3.08
C LEU A 54 10.35 10.29 4.50
N SER A 55 9.96 9.50 5.50
CA SER A 55 10.11 9.87 6.91
C SER A 55 11.10 9.01 7.68
N GLY A 56 11.44 7.82 7.17
CA GLY A 56 12.25 6.82 7.87
C GLY A 56 11.53 6.20 9.07
N LYS A 57 10.22 6.38 9.21
CA LYS A 57 9.44 5.95 10.38
C LYS A 57 8.53 4.78 10.04
N ALA A 58 8.45 3.81 10.95
CA ALA A 58 7.47 2.74 10.88
C ALA A 58 6.16 3.17 11.58
N LEU A 59 5.07 3.26 10.82
CA LEU A 59 3.74 3.63 11.35
C LEU A 59 3.19 2.58 12.33
N PHE A 60 3.51 1.31 12.10
CA PHE A 60 3.08 0.19 12.95
C PHE A 60 4.14 -0.27 13.96
N GLY A 61 5.16 0.57 14.19
CA GLY A 61 6.23 0.29 15.15
C GLY A 61 7.32 -0.64 14.61
N VAL A 62 8.31 -0.93 15.47
CA VAL A 62 9.44 -1.81 15.17
C VAL A 62 9.33 -3.09 15.99
N ALA A 63 9.56 -4.23 15.36
CA ALA A 63 9.50 -5.54 16.01
C ALA A 63 10.73 -5.79 16.89
N ARG A 64 11.88 -5.26 16.50
CA ARG A 64 13.17 -5.38 17.20
C ARG A 64 13.97 -4.09 17.05
N SER A 65 14.80 -3.78 18.05
CA SER A 65 15.69 -2.62 18.04
C SER A 65 17.07 -3.05 18.53
N TYR A 66 18.09 -2.63 17.79
CA TYR A 66 19.49 -2.92 18.07
C TYR A 66 20.25 -1.59 18.20
N GLN A 67 20.97 -1.43 19.32
CA GLN A 67 21.87 -0.29 19.50
C GLN A 67 23.23 -0.52 18.84
N GLU A 68 23.69 -1.78 18.86
CA GLU A 68 24.87 -2.26 18.15
C GLU A 68 24.50 -3.60 17.49
N LEU A 69 25.05 -3.85 16.30
CA LEU A 69 24.76 -5.08 15.56
C LEU A 69 26.07 -5.61 14.97
N SER A 70 26.49 -6.79 15.44
CA SER A 70 27.61 -7.52 14.85
C SER A 70 27.28 -8.00 13.43
N ARG A 71 28.31 -8.35 12.66
CA ARG A 71 28.13 -8.88 11.30
C ARG A 71 27.33 -10.17 11.31
N GLU A 72 27.58 -11.04 12.28
CA GLU A 72 26.91 -12.32 12.46
C GLU A 72 25.41 -12.11 12.74
N GLN A 73 25.07 -11.17 13.63
CA GLN A 73 23.67 -10.82 13.92
C GLN A 73 22.97 -10.19 12.71
N MET A 74 23.70 -9.41 11.89
CA MET A 74 23.13 -8.87 10.66
C MET A 74 22.80 -9.96 9.65
N ILE A 75 23.68 -10.95 9.49
CA ILE A 75 23.45 -12.12 8.63
C ILE A 75 22.25 -12.91 9.14
N GLU A 76 22.14 -13.11 10.46
CA GLU A 76 20.99 -13.76 11.08
C GLU A 76 19.68 -13.00 10.80
N GLU A 77 19.67 -11.66 10.90
CA GLU A 77 18.48 -10.86 10.56
C GLU A 77 18.07 -10.97 9.09
N PHE A 78 19.03 -11.04 8.15
CA PHE A 78 18.72 -11.32 6.75
C PHE A 78 18.08 -12.72 6.59
N HIS A 79 18.58 -13.74 7.30
CA HIS A 79 17.99 -15.08 7.30
C HIS A 79 16.58 -15.10 7.91
N LEU A 80 16.37 -14.39 9.03
CA LEU A 80 15.05 -14.28 9.68
C LEU A 80 14.02 -13.56 8.80
N CYS A 81 14.48 -12.54 8.07
CA CYS A 81 13.64 -11.86 7.10
C CYS A 81 13.23 -12.81 5.97
N GLY A 82 14.14 -13.69 5.54
CA GLY A 82 13.95 -14.56 4.38
C GLY A 82 13.99 -13.77 3.05
N GLY A 83 14.54 -12.57 3.10
CA GLY A 83 14.58 -11.59 2.02
C GLY A 83 15.46 -10.40 2.40
N PRO A 84 15.55 -9.39 1.52
CA PRO A 84 16.32 -8.18 1.79
C PRO A 84 15.67 -7.28 2.86
N LEU A 85 16.53 -6.64 3.65
CA LEU A 85 16.19 -5.53 4.54
C LEU A 85 16.39 -4.22 3.79
N PHE A 86 15.40 -3.33 3.83
CA PHE A 86 15.44 -2.08 3.06
C PHE A 86 15.35 -0.85 3.94
N GLY A 87 16.27 0.09 3.70
CA GLY A 87 16.23 1.42 4.28
C GLY A 87 15.28 2.36 3.54
N ALA A 88 14.99 3.50 4.17
CA ALA A 88 14.23 4.57 3.55
C ALA A 88 15.06 5.29 2.47
N ASN A 89 14.85 4.92 1.21
CA ASN A 89 15.61 5.39 0.04
C ASN A 89 15.49 6.90 -0.31
N THR A 90 14.78 7.72 0.46
CA THR A 90 14.78 9.18 0.27
C THR A 90 15.56 9.92 1.37
N LEU A 91 16.11 9.18 2.33
CA LEU A 91 16.86 9.74 3.44
C LEU A 91 18.33 9.41 3.32
N GLU A 92 19.14 10.39 3.67
CA GLU A 92 20.57 10.22 3.84
C GLU A 92 20.91 10.36 5.33
N THR A 93 21.55 9.34 5.88
CA THR A 93 21.96 9.26 7.28
C THR A 93 23.30 9.97 7.45
N GLU A 94 23.50 10.69 8.56
CA GLU A 94 24.73 11.46 8.78
C GLU A 94 25.96 10.54 8.96
N HIS A 95 25.84 9.50 9.78
CA HIS A 95 26.95 8.59 10.08
C HIS A 95 26.55 7.12 9.99
N ALA A 96 27.54 6.27 9.70
CA ALA A 96 27.39 4.84 9.93
C ALA A 96 27.24 4.60 11.44
N GLY A 97 26.35 3.69 11.81
CA GLY A 97 26.02 3.42 13.21
C GLY A 97 24.81 4.20 13.75
N ASP A 98 24.40 5.30 13.11
CA ASP A 98 23.20 6.03 13.52
C ASP A 98 21.96 5.15 13.39
N PRO A 99 20.99 5.21 14.33
CA PRO A 99 19.84 4.31 14.31
C PRO A 99 18.92 4.65 13.12
N ILE A 100 18.67 3.65 12.27
CA ILE A 100 17.71 3.73 11.17
C ILE A 100 16.64 2.67 11.33
N VAL A 101 15.48 2.91 10.72
CA VAL A 101 14.43 1.89 10.58
C VAL A 101 14.57 1.25 9.22
N VAL A 102 14.57 -0.08 9.20
CA VAL A 102 14.59 -0.86 7.97
C VAL A 102 13.41 -1.83 7.94
N ARG A 103 13.02 -2.23 6.73
CA ARG A 103 11.88 -3.10 6.49
C ARG A 103 12.31 -4.43 5.93
N CYS A 104 11.77 -5.50 6.50
CA CYS A 104 11.83 -6.79 5.88
C CYS A 104 10.82 -6.88 4.73
N GLY A 105 11.33 -6.83 3.50
CA GLY A 105 10.53 -6.92 2.28
C GLY A 105 9.98 -8.34 2.07
N ARG A 106 8.73 -8.44 1.57
CA ARG A 106 8.16 -9.73 1.12
C ARG A 106 7.54 -9.62 -0.26
N PHE A 107 6.63 -8.66 -0.45
CA PHE A 107 6.03 -8.35 -1.74
C PHE A 107 5.49 -6.93 -1.65
N TRP A 108 6.08 -5.98 -2.37
CA TRP A 108 5.65 -4.58 -2.31
C TRP A 108 4.16 -4.42 -2.68
N PRO A 109 3.40 -3.50 -2.04
CA PRO A 109 3.77 -2.58 -0.96
C PRO A 109 3.75 -3.19 0.45
N PHE A 110 3.67 -4.52 0.55
CA PHE A 110 3.57 -5.25 1.81
C PHE A 110 4.95 -5.63 2.35
N TYR A 111 5.20 -5.26 3.59
CA TYR A 111 6.37 -5.67 4.37
C TYR A 111 5.92 -6.58 5.51
N ARG A 112 6.85 -7.40 6.02
CA ARG A 112 6.54 -8.35 7.10
C ARG A 112 6.63 -7.70 8.48
N TYR A 113 7.70 -6.95 8.71
CA TYR A 113 7.97 -6.22 9.94
C TYR A 113 9.03 -5.14 9.69
N SER A 114 9.12 -4.17 10.59
CA SER A 114 10.22 -3.20 10.65
C SER A 114 11.16 -3.52 11.81
N ILE A 115 12.43 -3.21 11.66
CA ILE A 115 13.42 -3.27 12.74
C ILE A 115 14.19 -1.96 12.80
N SER A 116 14.62 -1.57 13.99
CA SER A 116 15.56 -0.47 14.17
C SER A 116 16.96 -1.05 14.37
N LEU A 117 17.92 -0.60 13.57
CA LEU A 117 19.30 -1.06 13.67
C LEU A 117 20.27 0.07 13.29
N PRO A 118 21.57 -0.08 13.57
CA PRO A 118 22.58 0.90 13.17
C PRO A 118 22.72 0.96 11.65
N ALA A 119 22.83 2.17 11.09
CA ALA A 119 23.00 2.39 9.66
C ALA A 119 24.25 1.68 9.13
N ASN A 120 24.07 0.91 8.06
CA ASN A 120 25.12 0.09 7.48
C ASN A 120 24.99 0.03 5.95
N ASN A 121 26.11 0.14 5.24
CA ASN A 121 26.19 0.09 3.78
C ASN A 121 25.76 -1.26 3.17
N MET A 122 25.66 -2.32 3.97
CA MET A 122 25.11 -3.61 3.53
C MET A 122 23.58 -3.60 3.33
N ILE A 123 22.90 -2.53 3.76
CA ILE A 123 21.43 -2.42 3.71
C ILE A 123 21.06 -1.60 2.47
N PRO A 124 20.42 -2.20 1.44
CA PRO A 124 19.97 -1.46 0.29
C PRO A 124 18.99 -0.33 0.68
N GLY A 125 19.15 0.84 0.06
CA GLY A 125 18.36 2.04 0.37
C GLY A 125 18.74 2.76 1.66
N ALA A 126 19.68 2.26 2.47
CA ALA A 126 20.26 3.01 3.59
C ALA A 126 21.41 3.88 3.09
N PHE A 127 21.10 5.07 2.61
CA PHE A 127 22.13 6.02 2.19
C PHE A 127 22.81 6.63 3.41
N ILE A 128 24.14 6.63 3.41
CA ILE A 128 24.98 7.22 4.47
C ILE A 128 25.86 8.28 3.82
N LYS A 129 26.03 9.43 4.48
CA LYS A 129 26.98 10.44 4.03
C LYS A 129 28.39 9.92 4.13
N ASN A 130 29.14 10.05 3.04
CA ASN A 130 30.56 9.74 3.02
C ASN A 130 31.30 10.89 2.33
N PRO A 131 32.15 11.64 3.05
CA PRO A 131 32.89 12.77 2.49
C PRO A 131 33.97 12.36 1.47
N GLU A 132 34.36 11.09 1.44
CA GLU A 132 35.36 10.55 0.51
C GLU A 132 34.74 10.00 -0.78
N GLU A 133 33.41 10.03 -0.92
CA GLU A 133 32.73 9.57 -2.15
C GLU A 133 33.12 10.43 -3.36
N PRO A 134 33.37 9.81 -4.53
CA PRO A 134 33.54 10.55 -5.77
C PRO A 134 32.34 11.45 -6.04
N ILE A 135 32.59 12.67 -6.53
CA ILE A 135 31.56 13.68 -6.81
C ILE A 135 30.43 13.12 -7.70
N GLU A 136 30.77 12.24 -8.64
CA GLU A 136 29.80 11.58 -9.52
C GLU A 136 28.82 10.69 -8.74
N VAL A 137 29.31 9.94 -7.75
CA VAL A 137 28.50 9.08 -6.88
C VAL A 137 27.59 9.94 -6.00
N THR A 138 28.13 11.01 -5.38
CA THR A 138 27.33 11.94 -4.57
C THR A 138 26.21 12.59 -5.39
N LYS A 139 26.51 13.03 -6.62
CA LYS A 139 25.51 13.62 -7.52
C LYS A 139 24.45 12.60 -7.97
N ALA A 140 24.84 11.38 -8.29
CA ALA A 140 23.92 10.31 -8.68
C ALA A 140 22.97 9.96 -7.52
N LYS A 141 23.53 9.77 -6.31
CA LYS A 141 22.77 9.52 -5.08
C LYS A 141 21.78 10.64 -4.79
N ARG A 142 22.22 11.91 -4.82
CA ARG A 142 21.31 13.06 -4.60
C ARG A 142 20.19 13.12 -5.62
N ARG A 143 20.46 12.91 -6.92
CA ARG A 143 19.41 12.86 -7.95
C ARG A 143 18.41 11.74 -7.69
N LEU A 144 18.89 10.58 -7.26
CA LEU A 144 18.02 9.45 -6.93
C LEU A 144 17.11 9.77 -5.73
N ILE A 145 17.68 10.35 -4.67
CA ILE A 145 16.94 10.82 -3.49
C ILE A 145 15.90 11.87 -3.90
N ASP A 146 16.27 12.88 -4.68
CA ASP A 146 15.36 13.95 -5.10
C ASP A 146 14.19 13.39 -5.94
N ASN A 147 14.50 12.54 -6.93
CA ASN A 147 13.48 11.90 -7.78
C ASN A 147 12.53 11.02 -6.98
N THR A 148 13.08 10.16 -6.11
CA THR A 148 12.27 9.26 -5.27
C THR A 148 11.48 10.04 -4.22
N THR A 149 11.99 11.16 -3.70
CA THR A 149 11.24 12.07 -2.81
C THR A 149 10.01 12.62 -3.52
N VAL A 150 10.17 13.15 -4.75
CA VAL A 150 9.06 13.71 -5.53
C VAL A 150 8.01 12.64 -5.83
N ILE A 151 8.46 11.46 -6.24
CA ILE A 151 7.56 10.33 -6.55
C ILE A 151 6.80 9.90 -5.30
N ASN A 152 7.51 9.57 -4.21
CA ASN A 152 6.87 9.14 -2.98
C ASN A 152 5.90 10.22 -2.45
N GLY A 153 6.27 11.50 -2.51
CA GLY A 153 5.40 12.61 -2.12
C GLY A 153 4.13 12.71 -2.96
N ALA A 154 4.23 12.57 -4.27
CA ALA A 154 3.06 12.56 -5.16
C ALA A 154 2.13 11.39 -4.84
N PHE A 155 2.67 10.22 -4.56
CA PHE A 155 1.87 9.02 -4.26
C PHE A 155 1.29 9.00 -2.85
N VAL A 156 1.92 9.63 -1.85
CA VAL A 156 1.28 9.93 -0.55
C VAL A 156 0.00 10.75 -0.79
N CYS A 157 0.12 11.86 -1.54
CA CYS A 157 -1.02 12.73 -1.83
C CYS A 157 -2.12 11.99 -2.59
N LEU A 158 -1.75 11.23 -3.63
CA LEU A 158 -2.71 10.46 -4.41
C LEU A 158 -3.41 9.39 -3.56
N ALA A 159 -2.68 8.68 -2.71
CA ALA A 159 -3.24 7.70 -1.80
C ALA A 159 -4.27 8.33 -0.85
N LEU A 160 -3.97 9.50 -0.28
CA LEU A 160 -4.92 10.24 0.57
C LEU A 160 -6.18 10.65 -0.19
N ILE A 161 -6.06 11.08 -1.45
CA ILE A 161 -7.21 11.40 -2.31
C ILE A 161 -8.09 10.17 -2.53
N VAL A 162 -7.50 9.01 -2.83
CA VAL A 162 -8.25 7.77 -3.05
C VAL A 162 -8.90 7.27 -1.75
N VAL A 163 -8.23 7.38 -0.61
CA VAL A 163 -8.86 7.12 0.71
C VAL A 163 -10.03 8.07 0.96
N ALA A 164 -9.88 9.36 0.68
CA ALA A 164 -10.97 10.33 0.83
C ALA A 164 -12.17 9.99 -0.09
N LEU A 165 -11.92 9.53 -1.31
CA LEU A 165 -12.97 9.04 -2.22
C LEU A 165 -13.68 7.80 -1.67
N ALA A 166 -12.94 6.85 -1.08
CA ALA A 166 -13.52 5.67 -0.43
C ALA A 166 -14.38 6.06 0.79
N LEU A 167 -13.89 6.96 1.65
CA LEU A 167 -14.65 7.48 2.79
C LEU A 167 -15.90 8.24 2.35
N PHE A 168 -15.79 9.05 1.27
CA PHE A 168 -16.92 9.73 0.68
C PHE A 168 -17.97 8.75 0.14
N SER A 169 -17.54 7.68 -0.54
CA SER A 169 -18.42 6.61 -0.97
C SER A 169 -19.13 5.92 0.20
N ALA A 170 -18.39 5.57 1.26
CA ALA A 170 -18.95 4.99 2.48
C ALA A 170 -19.98 5.91 3.13
N TYR A 171 -19.71 7.21 3.20
CA TYR A 171 -20.65 8.21 3.68
C TYR A 171 -21.93 8.25 2.81
N GLN A 172 -21.80 8.26 1.48
CA GLN A 172 -22.97 8.27 0.59
C GLN A 172 -23.81 6.99 0.74
N PHE A 173 -23.15 5.84 0.88
CA PHE A 173 -23.80 4.54 0.94
C PHE A 173 -24.42 4.25 2.31
N ILE A 174 -23.67 4.44 3.40
CA ILE A 174 -24.08 4.06 4.76
C ILE A 174 -24.91 5.16 5.42
N VAL A 175 -24.43 6.42 5.34
CA VAL A 175 -25.06 7.54 6.06
C VAL A 175 -26.17 8.16 5.24
N LYS A 176 -25.91 8.50 3.98
CA LYS A 176 -26.94 9.10 3.10
C LYS A 176 -27.87 8.08 2.47
N LYS A 177 -27.57 6.78 2.58
CA LYS A 177 -28.38 5.68 2.03
C LYS A 177 -28.67 5.86 0.53
N GLN A 178 -27.73 6.46 -0.21
CA GLN A 178 -27.83 6.68 -1.65
C GLN A 178 -27.18 5.51 -2.39
N ASP A 179 -27.89 4.39 -2.51
CA ASP A 179 -27.34 3.11 -2.98
C ASP A 179 -26.62 3.19 -4.34
N GLU A 180 -27.16 3.90 -5.33
CA GLU A 180 -26.54 4.04 -6.66
C GLU A 180 -25.28 4.91 -6.64
N LYS A 181 -25.34 6.06 -5.95
CA LYS A 181 -24.18 6.96 -5.84
C LYS A 181 -23.07 6.34 -5.01
N GLY A 182 -23.41 5.71 -3.89
CA GLY A 182 -22.49 4.98 -3.03
C GLY A 182 -21.76 3.88 -3.82
N PHE A 183 -22.52 3.05 -4.54
CA PHE A 183 -21.95 2.00 -5.40
C PHE A 183 -21.03 2.57 -6.49
N LYS A 184 -21.48 3.60 -7.21
CA LYS A 184 -20.68 4.25 -8.25
C LYS A 184 -19.34 4.75 -7.68
N TRP A 185 -19.37 5.51 -6.59
CA TRP A 185 -18.14 6.04 -5.99
C TRP A 185 -17.25 4.96 -5.38
N ALA A 186 -17.83 3.87 -4.85
CA ALA A 186 -17.06 2.75 -4.34
C ALA A 186 -16.25 2.10 -5.47
N PHE A 187 -16.90 1.85 -6.61
CA PHE A 187 -16.23 1.31 -7.80
C PHE A 187 -15.14 2.25 -8.33
N HIS A 188 -15.39 3.56 -8.38
CA HIS A 188 -14.37 4.52 -8.81
C HIS A 188 -13.18 4.53 -7.86
N ALA A 189 -13.41 4.57 -6.55
CA ALA A 189 -12.32 4.52 -5.56
C ALA A 189 -11.50 3.24 -5.69
N PHE A 190 -12.15 2.09 -5.91
CA PHE A 190 -11.48 0.82 -6.14
C PHE A 190 -10.60 0.85 -7.40
N VAL A 191 -11.17 1.24 -8.55
CA VAL A 191 -10.41 1.34 -9.80
C VAL A 191 -9.25 2.35 -9.69
N SER A 192 -9.49 3.51 -9.06
CA SER A 192 -8.43 4.50 -8.81
C SER A 192 -7.31 3.92 -7.95
N SER A 193 -7.61 3.12 -6.93
CA SER A 193 -6.59 2.46 -6.10
C SER A 193 -5.75 1.45 -6.88
N LEU A 194 -6.37 0.70 -7.80
CA LEU A 194 -5.67 -0.26 -8.66
C LEU A 194 -4.77 0.46 -9.66
N ILE A 195 -5.29 1.50 -10.33
CA ILE A 195 -4.51 2.31 -11.28
C ILE A 195 -3.33 2.96 -10.57
N MET A 196 -3.56 3.58 -9.40
CA MET A 196 -2.49 4.16 -8.60
C MET A 196 -1.40 3.13 -8.27
N THR A 197 -1.79 1.94 -7.81
CA THR A 197 -0.83 0.89 -7.48
C THR A 197 -0.04 0.45 -8.72
N ALA A 198 -0.72 0.20 -9.84
CA ALA A 198 -0.07 -0.19 -11.10
C ALA A 198 0.87 0.90 -11.65
N THR A 199 0.45 2.17 -11.59
CA THR A 199 1.28 3.29 -12.03
C THR A 199 2.48 3.48 -11.12
N PHE A 200 2.35 3.33 -9.80
CA PHE A 200 3.50 3.37 -8.90
C PHE A 200 4.53 2.32 -9.29
N VAL A 201 4.09 1.06 -9.45
CA VAL A 201 4.97 -0.05 -9.84
C VAL A 201 5.68 0.28 -11.16
N ALA A 202 4.95 0.71 -12.18
CA ALA A 202 5.53 1.07 -13.47
C ALA A 202 6.55 2.21 -13.38
N VAL A 203 6.27 3.25 -12.58
CA VAL A 203 7.19 4.37 -12.34
C VAL A 203 8.45 3.90 -11.65
N MET A 204 8.34 3.05 -10.63
CA MET A 204 9.50 2.56 -9.91
C MET A 204 10.36 1.61 -10.76
N PHE A 205 9.75 0.78 -11.62
CA PHE A 205 10.48 -0.01 -12.64
C PHE A 205 11.34 0.87 -13.54
N PHE A 206 10.87 2.08 -13.85
CA PHE A 206 11.64 3.02 -14.67
C PHE A 206 12.77 3.71 -13.88
N VAL A 207 12.54 3.99 -12.59
CA VAL A 207 13.49 4.71 -11.73
C VAL A 207 14.62 3.79 -11.24
N ASP A 208 14.30 2.54 -10.93
CA ASP A 208 15.26 1.57 -10.42
C ASP A 208 14.96 0.16 -11.00
N PRO A 209 15.24 -0.07 -12.29
CA PRO A 209 14.90 -1.31 -13.01
C PRO A 209 15.57 -2.58 -12.48
N VAL A 210 16.63 -2.41 -11.67
CA VAL A 210 17.39 -3.51 -11.08
C VAL A 210 16.99 -3.80 -9.63
N PHE A 211 15.93 -3.13 -9.12
CA PHE A 211 15.44 -3.29 -7.75
C PHE A 211 16.49 -3.04 -6.67
N SER A 212 17.47 -2.18 -6.96
CA SER A 212 18.57 -1.86 -6.03
C SER A 212 18.08 -1.15 -4.77
N LEU A 213 16.92 -0.50 -4.80
CA LEU A 213 16.31 0.21 -3.68
C LEU A 213 15.23 -0.59 -2.97
N GLY A 214 14.93 -1.81 -3.42
CA GLY A 214 14.04 -2.71 -2.70
C GLY A 214 12.57 -2.36 -2.69
N TRP A 215 12.12 -1.70 -3.75
CA TRP A 215 10.72 -1.37 -3.96
C TRP A 215 9.94 -2.50 -4.63
#